data_AF-A0A2E0T4F1-F1
#
_entry.id   AF-A0A2E0T4F1-F1
#
_cell.length_a   1.000
_cell.length_b   1.000
_cell.length_c   1.000
_cell.angle_alpha   90.00
_cell.angle_beta   90.00
_cell.angle_gamma   90.00
#
_symmetry.space_group_name_H-M   'P 1'
#
loop_
_entity.id
_entity.type
_entity.pdbx_description
1 polymer ?
#
loop_
_entity_poly.entity_id
_entity_poly.type
_entity_poly.pdbx_seq_one_letter_code
_entity_poly.pdbx_strand_id
1 'polypeptide(L)'
;MPTAIPTLTELATIAHTNRCSVIATHRRHVLLDDTASPLPFLGMRFGPAVEAVAAPIGPHDHRTIVVAVDRSGEAIAFDPATGRIESDIQRLTALDPPRRTLGLATRPCRRPVWALANLVWLDRVLAATLDAPLGDPPQWLELGRLHPLAEAGPPSSPEVLAHHTRHQPATWAALRAGSIEGTTTWTPVRPALASWFDEGSFARHCFASLPDLDIVAADLHELLGPSGWRRVLSGLARP
;
A
#
# COMPACT_ATOMS: atom_id res chain seq x y z
N MET A 1 -18.58 29.30 25.75
CA MET A 1 -17.21 29.52 25.26
C MET A 1 -16.98 28.55 24.10
N PRO A 2 -16.69 29.00 22.86
CA PRO A 2 -16.27 28.09 21.81
C PRO A 2 -14.88 27.58 22.20
N THR A 3 -14.75 26.29 22.51
CA THR A 3 -13.45 25.64 22.68
C THR A 3 -12.70 25.74 21.36
N ALA A 4 -11.46 26.23 21.41
CA ALA A 4 -10.59 26.27 20.24
C ALA A 4 -10.47 24.87 19.63
N ILE A 5 -10.37 24.80 18.29
CA ILE A 5 -10.13 23.53 17.60
C ILE A 5 -8.79 22.99 18.10
N PRO A 6 -8.72 21.72 18.56
CA PRO A 6 -7.46 21.15 19.02
C PRO A 6 -6.44 21.16 17.89
N THR A 7 -5.20 21.52 18.22
CA THR A 7 -4.06 21.38 17.30
C THR A 7 -3.89 19.91 16.90
N LEU A 8 -3.21 19.66 15.78
CA LEU A 8 -2.93 18.29 15.34
C LEU A 8 -2.18 17.46 16.41
N THR A 9 -1.26 18.08 17.16
CA THR A 9 -0.52 17.43 18.26
C THR A 9 -1.43 17.07 19.42
N GLU A 10 -2.36 17.95 19.81
CA GLU A 10 -3.37 17.66 20.84
C GLU A 10 -4.28 16.52 20.39
N LEU A 11 -4.77 16.57 19.14
CA LEU A 11 -5.62 15.52 18.58
C LEU A 11 -4.90 14.16 18.53
N ALA A 12 -3.63 14.16 18.13
CA ALA A 12 -2.79 12.96 18.11
C ALA A 12 -2.55 12.40 19.52
N THR A 13 -2.37 13.28 20.52
CA THR A 13 -2.22 12.88 21.92
C THR A 13 -3.51 12.26 22.45
N ILE A 14 -4.68 12.84 22.15
CA ILE A 14 -5.99 12.28 22.52
C ILE A 14 -6.16 10.89 21.89
N ALA A 15 -5.85 10.74 20.60
CA ALA A 15 -5.93 9.45 19.91
C ALA A 15 -4.99 8.40 20.52
N HIS A 16 -3.77 8.79 20.87
CA HIS A 16 -2.84 7.90 21.56
C HIS A 16 -3.35 7.46 22.94
N THR A 17 -3.76 8.42 23.78
CA THR A 17 -4.22 8.15 25.16
C THR A 17 -5.42 7.22 25.19
N ASN A 18 -6.36 7.39 24.25
CA ASN A 18 -7.56 6.56 24.17
C ASN A 18 -7.36 5.30 23.31
N ARG A 19 -6.18 5.13 22.69
CA ARG A 19 -5.85 4.03 21.79
C ARG A 19 -6.88 3.82 20.67
N CYS A 20 -7.36 4.93 20.12
CA CYS A 20 -8.39 4.92 19.08
C CYS A 20 -8.30 6.13 18.17
N SER A 21 -8.96 6.06 17.02
CA SER A 21 -9.08 7.16 16.09
C SER A 21 -9.98 8.24 16.62
N VAL A 22 -9.65 9.47 16.27
CA VAL A 22 -10.35 10.66 16.74
C VAL A 22 -10.65 11.57 15.56
N ILE A 23 -11.86 12.11 15.53
CA ILE A 23 -12.25 13.14 14.59
C ILE A 23 -12.47 14.45 15.34
N ALA A 24 -12.00 15.57 14.79
CA ALA A 24 -12.23 16.91 15.30
C ALA A 24 -13.28 17.64 14.45
N THR A 25 -14.18 18.33 15.13
CA THR A 25 -15.18 19.23 14.55
C THR A 25 -15.13 20.57 15.28
N HIS A 26 -15.74 21.60 14.71
CA HIS A 26 -15.81 22.95 15.29
C HIS A 26 -16.30 22.99 16.75
N ARG A 27 -17.06 21.99 17.21
CA ARG A 27 -17.70 21.99 18.54
C ARG A 27 -17.12 20.98 19.52
N ARG A 28 -16.42 19.94 19.03
CA ARG A 28 -15.90 18.82 19.85
C ARG A 28 -15.02 17.90 19.03
N HIS A 29 -14.28 17.04 19.73
CA HIS A 29 -13.74 15.81 19.14
C HIS A 29 -14.65 14.61 19.46
N VAL A 30 -14.57 13.57 18.63
CA VAL A 30 -15.32 12.31 18.80
C VAL A 30 -14.32 11.16 18.66
N LEU A 31 -14.36 10.24 19.63
CA LEU A 31 -13.60 9.00 19.61
C LEU A 31 -14.33 7.98 18.73
N LEU A 32 -13.61 7.28 17.88
CA LEU A 32 -14.13 6.20 17.05
C LEU A 32 -13.71 4.86 17.65
N ASP A 33 -14.56 3.85 17.48
CA ASP A 33 -14.22 2.47 17.85
C ASP A 33 -13.43 1.83 16.69
N ASP A 34 -12.13 1.64 16.90
CA ASP A 34 -11.18 1.12 15.92
C ASP A 34 -10.94 -0.39 16.02
N THR A 35 -11.70 -1.10 16.87
CA THR A 35 -11.45 -2.51 17.22
C THR A 35 -11.44 -3.50 16.05
N ALA A 36 -11.77 -3.07 14.83
CA ALA A 36 -11.91 -3.93 13.66
C ALA A 36 -10.96 -3.67 12.48
N SER A 37 -10.10 -2.63 12.47
CA SER A 37 -9.27 -2.32 11.28
C SER A 37 -7.80 -1.97 11.60
N PRO A 38 -6.81 -2.65 10.98
CA PRO A 38 -5.40 -2.27 11.08
C PRO A 38 -5.07 -0.97 10.33
N LEU A 39 -5.98 -0.49 9.48
CA LEU A 39 -5.89 0.79 8.78
C LEU A 39 -7.13 1.63 9.10
N PRO A 40 -7.07 2.48 10.13
CA PRO A 40 -8.19 3.35 10.46
C PRO A 40 -8.55 4.28 9.30
N PHE A 41 -9.83 4.65 9.21
CA PHE A 41 -10.41 5.48 8.15
C PHE A 41 -10.42 4.92 6.72
N LEU A 42 -9.87 3.73 6.46
CA LEU A 42 -9.86 3.16 5.12
C LEU A 42 -11.29 2.99 4.59
N GLY A 43 -11.56 3.55 3.40
CA GLY A 43 -12.90 3.52 2.79
C GLY A 43 -13.91 4.52 3.35
N MET A 44 -13.54 5.32 4.36
CA MET A 44 -14.44 6.32 4.96
C MET A 44 -14.43 7.65 4.20
N ARG A 45 -15.50 8.43 4.34
CA ARG A 45 -15.59 9.81 3.84
C ARG A 45 -16.28 10.66 4.88
N PHE A 46 -15.61 11.70 5.36
CA PHE A 46 -16.23 12.66 6.27
C PHE A 46 -16.71 13.90 5.53
N GLY A 47 -17.88 14.39 5.94
CA GLY A 47 -18.43 15.67 5.48
C GLY A 47 -17.64 16.86 6.02
N PRO A 48 -17.91 18.08 5.49
CA PRO A 48 -17.12 19.28 5.75
C PRO A 48 -17.08 19.73 7.22
N ALA A 49 -17.99 19.22 8.06
CA ALA A 49 -18.00 19.49 9.50
C ALA A 49 -16.82 18.86 10.25
N VAL A 50 -16.18 17.83 9.68
CA VAL A 50 -14.95 17.23 10.23
C VAL A 50 -13.75 17.99 9.67
N GLU A 51 -12.98 18.58 10.58
CA GLU A 51 -11.88 19.49 10.29
C GLU A 51 -10.52 18.80 10.36
N ALA A 52 -10.38 17.82 11.24
CA ALA A 52 -9.16 17.05 11.37
C ALA A 52 -9.47 15.64 11.84
N VAL A 53 -8.54 14.72 11.60
CA VAL A 53 -8.61 13.34 12.06
C VAL A 53 -7.24 12.92 12.58
N ALA A 54 -7.22 12.04 13.57
CA ALA A 54 -6.01 11.38 14.05
C ALA A 54 -6.26 9.89 14.23
N ALA A 55 -5.25 9.07 13.94
CA ALA A 55 -5.32 7.63 14.07
C ALA A 55 -3.98 7.06 14.57
N PRO A 56 -4.00 6.18 15.59
CA PRO A 56 -2.84 5.35 15.89
C PRO A 56 -2.58 4.36 14.75
N ILE A 57 -1.31 4.22 14.37
CA ILE A 57 -0.83 3.33 13.32
C ILE A 57 0.22 2.40 13.93
N GLY A 58 0.05 1.10 13.67
CA GLY A 58 0.92 0.04 14.18
C GLY A 58 0.19 -0.86 15.19
N PRO A 59 0.73 -2.07 15.43
CA PRO A 59 0.14 -3.00 16.39
C PRO A 59 0.19 -2.42 17.81
N HIS A 60 -0.83 -2.71 18.61
CA HIS A 60 -1.02 -2.14 19.95
C HIS A 60 0.16 -2.41 20.93
N ASP A 61 1.01 -3.40 20.61
CA ASP A 61 2.12 -3.87 21.46
C ASP A 61 3.52 -3.40 20.99
N HIS A 62 3.60 -2.62 19.90
CA HIS A 62 4.86 -2.02 19.42
C HIS A 62 4.75 -0.49 19.30
N ARG A 63 5.86 0.17 18.92
CA ARG A 63 5.98 1.64 18.75
C ARG A 63 4.86 2.16 17.86
N THR A 64 3.78 2.62 18.50
CA THR A 64 2.58 3.13 17.83
C THR A 64 2.84 4.59 17.47
N ILE A 65 2.85 4.90 16.17
CA ILE A 65 2.91 6.28 15.69
C ILE A 65 1.49 6.77 15.52
N VAL A 66 1.18 8.01 15.88
CA VAL A 66 -0.12 8.61 15.59
C VAL A 66 0.00 9.53 14.39
N VAL A 67 -0.76 9.26 13.36
CA VAL A 67 -0.89 10.18 12.23
C VAL A 67 -2.08 11.10 12.46
N ALA A 68 -1.92 12.39 12.18
CA ALA A 68 -3.02 13.34 12.21
C ALA A 68 -2.98 14.26 10.99
N VAL A 69 -4.15 14.57 10.45
CA VAL A 69 -4.31 15.38 9.22
C VAL A 69 -5.50 16.31 9.41
N ASP A 70 -5.37 17.57 8.98
CA ASP A 70 -6.49 18.51 8.91
C ASP A 70 -6.95 18.78 7.47
N ARG A 71 -8.07 19.49 7.35
CA ARG A 71 -8.69 19.91 6.08
C ARG A 71 -7.85 20.89 5.28
N SER A 72 -6.91 21.60 5.91
CA SER A 72 -5.97 22.46 5.18
C SER A 72 -4.89 21.65 4.46
N GLY A 73 -4.72 20.38 4.86
CA GLY A 73 -3.75 19.45 4.31
C GLY A 73 -2.46 19.38 5.11
N GLU A 74 -2.39 20.10 6.25
CA GLU A 74 -1.37 19.91 7.25
C GLU A 74 -1.47 18.50 7.82
N ALA A 75 -0.30 17.91 8.09
CA ALA A 75 -0.20 16.55 8.58
C ALA A 75 0.97 16.43 9.55
N ILE A 76 0.83 15.55 10.54
CA ILE A 76 1.92 15.15 11.43
C ILE A 76 1.94 13.63 11.58
N ALA A 77 3.11 13.09 11.90
CA ALA A 77 3.28 11.76 12.43
C ALA A 77 4.00 11.93 13.78
N PHE A 78 3.28 11.59 14.85
CA PHE A 78 3.69 11.83 16.23
C PHE A 78 4.10 10.51 16.85
N ASP A 79 5.32 10.46 17.37
CA ASP A 79 5.80 9.35 18.20
C ASP A 79 5.56 9.70 19.68
N PRO A 80 4.55 9.09 20.32
CA PRO A 80 4.23 9.36 21.71
C PRO A 80 5.31 8.88 22.69
N ALA A 81 6.13 7.89 22.31
CA ALA A 81 7.19 7.38 23.18
C ALA A 81 8.34 8.38 23.32
N THR A 82 8.59 9.17 22.28
CA THR A 82 9.67 10.18 22.28
C THR A 82 9.16 11.62 22.34
N GLY A 83 7.85 11.82 22.21
CA GLY A 83 7.22 13.13 22.08
C GLY A 83 7.61 13.87 20.80
N ARG A 84 8.22 13.18 19.83
CA ARG A 84 8.75 13.80 18.60
C ARG A 84 7.76 13.70 17.46
N ILE A 85 7.74 14.74 16.64
CA ILE A 85 7.12 14.71 15.33
C ILE A 85 8.18 14.19 14.35
N GLU A 86 7.86 13.16 13.59
CA GLU A 86 8.76 12.67 12.55
C GLU A 86 8.94 13.74 11.47
N SER A 87 10.15 13.87 10.93
CA SER A 87 10.45 14.90 9.93
C SER A 87 10.15 14.48 8.50
N ASP A 88 10.12 13.17 8.21
CA ASP A 88 9.91 12.62 6.86
C ASP A 88 8.51 12.01 6.67
N ILE A 89 7.50 12.67 7.25
CA ILE A 89 6.10 12.19 7.23
C ILE A 89 5.56 12.02 5.81
N GLN A 90 6.08 12.78 4.85
CA GLN A 90 5.63 12.80 3.46
C GLN A 90 5.91 11.49 2.71
N ARG A 91 6.63 10.54 3.34
CA ARG A 91 6.87 9.19 2.83
C ARG A 91 5.95 8.14 3.45
N LEU A 92 5.20 8.48 4.50
CA LEU A 92 4.36 7.54 5.21
C LEU A 92 3.06 7.28 4.43
N THR A 93 2.94 6.10 3.84
CA THR A 93 1.69 5.62 3.20
C THR A 93 0.50 5.64 4.17
N ALA A 94 0.76 5.55 5.48
CA ALA A 94 -0.26 5.64 6.53
C ALA A 94 -1.00 6.99 6.59
N LEU A 95 -0.48 8.06 5.95
CA LEU A 95 -1.19 9.33 5.82
C LEU A 95 -2.28 9.34 4.74
N ASP A 96 -2.26 8.36 3.83
CA ASP A 96 -3.20 8.32 2.72
C ASP A 96 -4.65 8.16 3.20
N PRO A 97 -4.99 7.24 4.12
CA PRO A 97 -6.38 7.10 4.56
C PRO A 97 -6.96 8.34 5.26
N PRO A 98 -6.26 8.98 6.22
CA PRO A 98 -6.68 10.27 6.78
C PRO A 98 -6.92 11.35 5.72
N ARG A 99 -5.99 11.53 4.77
CA ARG A 99 -6.12 12.51 3.67
C ARG A 99 -7.34 12.23 2.81
N ARG A 100 -7.48 10.98 2.34
CA ARG A 100 -8.61 10.55 1.50
C ARG A 100 -9.94 10.75 2.22
N THR A 101 -10.02 10.41 3.50
CA THR A 101 -11.25 10.55 4.28
C THR A 101 -11.70 12.01 4.42
N LEU A 102 -10.74 12.96 4.46
CA LEU A 102 -10.98 14.40 4.42
C LEU A 102 -11.13 14.97 2.99
N GLY A 103 -11.19 14.12 1.96
CA GLY A 103 -11.36 14.55 0.57
C GLY A 103 -10.12 15.21 -0.05
N LEU A 104 -8.95 15.03 0.56
CA LEU A 104 -7.70 15.62 0.09
C LEU A 104 -7.03 14.72 -0.96
N ALA A 105 -6.28 15.36 -1.86
CA ALA A 105 -5.39 14.66 -2.77
C ALA A 105 -4.21 14.05 -2.00
N THR A 106 -3.75 12.90 -2.46
CA THR A 106 -2.53 12.28 -1.96
C THR A 106 -1.37 12.49 -2.92
N ARG A 107 -0.16 12.25 -2.42
CA ARG A 107 1.06 12.41 -3.20
C ARG A 107 1.05 11.48 -4.44
N PRO A 108 1.61 11.88 -5.58
CA PRO A 108 1.80 10.95 -6.70
C PRO A 108 2.80 9.83 -6.35
N CYS A 109 2.58 8.64 -6.88
CA CYS A 109 3.54 7.54 -6.85
C CYS A 109 4.51 7.66 -8.03
N ARG A 110 5.82 7.66 -7.75
CA ARG A 110 6.87 7.74 -8.78
C ARG A 110 7.28 6.38 -9.33
N ARG A 111 6.89 5.29 -8.66
CA ARG A 111 7.17 3.93 -9.14
C ARG A 111 6.25 3.63 -10.33
N PRO A 112 6.76 3.08 -11.43
CA PRO A 112 5.94 2.73 -12.58
C PRO A 112 5.10 1.47 -12.33
N VAL A 113 4.06 1.27 -13.14
CA VAL A 113 3.15 0.11 -13.02
C VAL A 113 3.88 -1.21 -13.22
N TRP A 114 4.86 -1.27 -14.13
CA TRP A 114 5.67 -2.48 -14.34
C TRP A 114 6.41 -2.92 -13.06
N ALA A 115 6.75 -2.00 -12.16
CA ALA A 115 7.39 -2.35 -10.90
C ALA A 115 6.42 -3.05 -9.94
N LEU A 116 5.12 -2.74 -10.03
CA LEU A 116 4.08 -3.49 -9.31
C LEU A 116 3.89 -4.87 -9.94
N ALA A 117 3.86 -4.96 -11.28
CA ALA A 117 3.73 -6.23 -11.97
C ALA A 117 4.86 -7.22 -11.59
N ASN A 118 6.10 -6.73 -11.52
CA ASN A 118 7.24 -7.51 -11.01
C ASN A 118 6.99 -8.03 -9.59
N LEU A 119 6.53 -7.18 -8.68
CA LEU A 119 6.34 -7.57 -7.28
C LEU A 119 5.22 -8.59 -7.11
N VAL A 120 4.09 -8.39 -7.80
CA VAL A 120 2.99 -9.37 -7.87
C VAL A 120 3.47 -10.69 -8.46
N TRP A 121 4.31 -10.64 -9.49
CA TRP A 121 4.89 -11.84 -10.07
C TRP A 121 5.79 -12.58 -9.09
N LEU A 122 6.70 -11.88 -8.40
CA LEU A 122 7.59 -12.47 -7.42
C LEU A 122 6.83 -13.09 -6.23
N ASP A 123 5.78 -12.43 -5.74
CA ASP A 123 4.90 -12.96 -4.69
C ASP A 123 4.24 -14.29 -5.11
N ARG A 124 3.72 -14.35 -6.35
CA ARG A 124 3.14 -15.57 -6.91
C ARG A 124 4.18 -16.67 -7.14
N VAL A 125 5.38 -16.31 -7.60
CA VAL A 125 6.50 -17.24 -7.79
C VAL A 125 6.93 -17.81 -6.44
N LEU A 126 6.98 -17.00 -5.38
CA LEU A 126 7.26 -17.46 -4.02
C LEU A 126 6.21 -18.45 -3.55
N ALA A 127 4.93 -18.10 -3.65
CA ALA A 127 3.83 -19.01 -3.30
C ALA A 127 3.92 -20.35 -4.05
N ALA A 128 4.09 -20.31 -5.37
CA ALA A 128 4.20 -21.52 -6.19
C ALA A 128 5.44 -22.36 -5.85
N THR A 129 6.54 -21.73 -5.46
CA THR A 129 7.76 -22.44 -5.06
C THR A 129 7.62 -23.08 -3.68
N LEU A 130 6.92 -22.42 -2.76
CA LEU A 130 6.59 -22.98 -1.44
C LEU A 130 5.62 -24.16 -1.53
N ASP A 131 4.71 -24.14 -2.50
CA ASP A 131 3.75 -25.22 -2.75
C ASP A 131 4.36 -26.42 -3.50
N ALA A 132 5.55 -26.26 -4.09
CA ALA A 132 6.20 -27.32 -4.87
C ALA A 132 6.85 -28.38 -3.96
N PRO A 133 6.95 -29.64 -4.43
CA PRO A 133 7.66 -30.68 -3.69
C PRO A 133 9.11 -30.30 -3.40
N LEU A 134 9.60 -30.66 -2.20
CA LEU A 134 10.97 -30.36 -1.80
C LEU A 134 11.98 -30.96 -2.79
N GLY A 135 12.84 -30.11 -3.35
CA GLY A 135 13.86 -30.50 -4.33
C GLY A 135 13.39 -30.51 -5.78
N ASP A 136 12.12 -30.21 -6.06
CA ASP A 136 11.56 -30.12 -7.41
C ASP A 136 10.89 -28.75 -7.65
N PRO A 137 11.68 -27.67 -7.81
CA PRO A 137 11.15 -26.33 -7.96
C PRO A 137 10.42 -26.16 -9.31
N PRO A 138 9.43 -25.25 -9.41
CA PRO A 138 8.66 -25.06 -10.62
C PRO A 138 9.54 -24.67 -11.82
N GLN A 139 9.15 -25.14 -13.01
CA GLN A 139 9.87 -24.84 -14.24
C GLN A 139 9.56 -23.44 -14.76
N TRP A 140 10.44 -22.90 -15.62
CA TRP A 140 10.25 -21.57 -16.22
C TRP A 140 8.86 -21.38 -16.85
N LEU A 141 8.36 -22.40 -17.54
CA LEU A 141 7.07 -22.35 -18.19
C LEU A 141 5.93 -22.08 -17.19
N GLU A 142 6.03 -22.64 -15.99
CA GLU A 142 5.08 -22.45 -14.90
C GLU A 142 5.26 -21.07 -14.28
N LEU A 143 6.51 -20.71 -13.94
CA LEU A 143 6.84 -19.42 -13.35
C LEU A 143 6.42 -18.24 -14.24
N GLY A 144 6.70 -18.30 -15.54
CA GLY A 144 6.38 -17.24 -16.49
C GLY A 144 4.87 -17.00 -16.65
N ARG A 145 4.04 -18.05 -16.50
CA ARG A 145 2.57 -17.93 -16.54
C ARG A 145 1.97 -17.22 -15.33
N LEU A 146 2.69 -17.16 -14.22
CA LEU A 146 2.24 -16.46 -13.01
C LEU A 146 2.32 -14.93 -13.16
N HIS A 147 3.04 -14.43 -14.17
CA HIS A 147 3.20 -13.00 -14.37
C HIS A 147 1.84 -12.34 -14.68
N PRO A 148 1.45 -11.25 -14.00
CA PRO A 148 0.11 -10.65 -14.13
C PRO A 148 -0.22 -10.12 -15.52
N LEU A 149 0.81 -9.87 -16.33
CA LEU A 149 0.70 -9.37 -17.70
C LEU A 149 1.07 -10.44 -18.74
N ALA A 150 1.16 -11.71 -18.34
CA ALA A 150 1.33 -12.79 -19.30
C ALA A 150 0.11 -12.81 -20.25
N GLU A 151 0.36 -12.80 -21.56
CA GLU A 151 -0.70 -12.94 -22.57
C GLU A 151 -1.26 -14.38 -22.57
N ALA A 152 -2.20 -14.68 -23.47
CA ALA A 152 -2.81 -16.02 -23.61
C ALA A 152 -1.80 -17.15 -23.91
N GLY A 153 -0.51 -16.83 -24.10
CA GLY A 153 0.59 -17.78 -24.24
C GLY A 153 1.71 -17.52 -23.22
N PRO A 154 2.41 -18.57 -22.78
CA PRO A 154 3.56 -18.43 -21.90
C PRO A 154 4.68 -17.63 -22.60
N PRO A 155 5.40 -16.76 -21.87
CA PRO A 155 6.55 -16.05 -22.44
C PRO A 155 7.61 -17.04 -22.93
N SER A 156 8.07 -16.86 -24.16
CA SER A 156 9.06 -17.74 -24.80
C SER A 156 10.40 -17.75 -24.08
N SER A 157 10.78 -16.64 -23.44
CA SER A 157 11.93 -16.55 -22.54
C SER A 157 11.72 -15.49 -21.44
N PRO A 158 12.55 -15.51 -20.38
CA PRO A 158 12.53 -14.46 -19.37
C PRO A 158 12.74 -13.06 -19.93
N GLU A 159 13.67 -12.89 -20.87
CA GLU A 159 14.01 -11.60 -21.45
C GLU A 159 12.83 -11.01 -22.24
N VAL A 160 12.06 -11.87 -22.92
CA VAL A 160 10.83 -11.45 -23.62
C VAL A 160 9.77 -10.98 -22.63
N LEU A 161 9.61 -11.68 -21.51
CA LEU A 161 8.70 -11.25 -20.44
C LEU A 161 9.10 -9.87 -19.90
N ALA A 162 10.38 -9.68 -19.56
CA ALA A 162 10.88 -8.40 -19.06
C ALA A 162 10.67 -7.27 -20.07
N HIS A 163 10.91 -7.54 -21.35
CA HIS A 163 10.70 -6.58 -22.43
C HIS A 163 9.21 -6.18 -22.55
N HIS A 164 8.29 -7.15 -22.62
CA HIS A 164 6.85 -6.87 -22.71
C HIS A 164 6.36 -6.09 -21.49
N THR A 165 6.75 -6.49 -20.28
CA THR A 165 6.36 -5.84 -19.03
C THR A 165 6.82 -4.38 -18.98
N ARG A 166 8.04 -4.07 -19.44
CA ARG A 166 8.57 -2.69 -19.46
C ARG A 166 7.82 -1.80 -20.45
N HIS A 167 7.48 -2.33 -21.63
CA HIS A 167 6.93 -1.54 -22.73
C HIS A 167 5.39 -1.52 -22.75
N GLN A 168 4.75 -2.15 -21.76
CA GLN A 168 3.30 -2.05 -21.63
C GLN A 168 2.92 -0.59 -21.32
N PRO A 169 1.98 0.02 -22.07
CA PRO A 169 1.58 1.43 -21.88
C PRO A 169 0.64 1.62 -20.67
N ALA A 170 0.96 1.01 -19.53
CA ALA A 170 0.12 1.03 -18.35
C ALA A 170 0.40 2.26 -17.47
N THR A 171 -0.62 3.08 -17.24
CA THR A 171 -0.61 4.17 -16.27
C THR A 171 -1.32 3.77 -14.98
N TRP A 172 -1.03 4.45 -13.87
CA TRP A 172 -1.76 4.24 -12.62
C TRP A 172 -3.25 4.54 -12.75
N ALA A 173 -3.60 5.56 -13.53
CA ALA A 173 -4.98 5.89 -13.87
C ALA A 173 -5.69 4.71 -14.56
N ALA A 174 -5.08 4.13 -15.61
CA ALA A 174 -5.65 3.01 -16.35
C ALA A 174 -5.76 1.74 -15.49
N LEU A 175 -4.71 1.44 -14.70
CA LEU A 175 -4.73 0.30 -13.80
C LEU A 175 -5.86 0.42 -12.76
N ARG A 176 -5.98 1.60 -12.13
CA ARG A 176 -7.03 1.89 -11.14
C ARG A 176 -8.43 1.77 -11.76
N ALA A 177 -8.63 2.31 -12.97
CA ALA A 177 -9.91 2.18 -13.68
C ALA A 177 -10.26 0.71 -13.92
N GLY A 178 -9.31 -0.09 -14.41
CA GLY A 178 -9.52 -1.52 -14.60
C GLY A 178 -9.80 -2.28 -13.30
N SER A 179 -9.18 -1.89 -12.18
CA SER A 179 -9.50 -2.47 -10.86
C SER A 179 -10.92 -2.09 -10.37
N ILE A 180 -11.41 -0.90 -10.71
CA ILE A 180 -12.78 -0.46 -10.38
C ILE A 180 -13.80 -1.26 -11.20
N GLU A 181 -13.52 -1.47 -12.48
CA GLU A 181 -14.38 -2.21 -13.41
C GLU A 181 -14.28 -3.73 -13.22
N GLY A 182 -13.27 -4.21 -12.50
CA GLY A 182 -13.00 -5.63 -12.31
C GLY A 182 -12.33 -6.31 -13.51
N THR A 183 -11.89 -5.54 -14.51
CA THR A 183 -11.14 -6.04 -15.68
C THR A 183 -9.68 -6.34 -15.34
N THR A 184 -9.13 -5.67 -14.32
CA THR A 184 -7.82 -5.98 -13.74
C THR A 184 -8.00 -6.74 -12.44
N THR A 185 -7.66 -8.04 -12.43
CA THR A 185 -7.88 -8.94 -11.29
C THR A 185 -6.61 -9.22 -10.47
N TRP A 186 -5.45 -8.80 -10.95
CA TRP A 186 -4.17 -9.13 -10.32
C TRP A 186 -3.69 -8.11 -9.28
N THR A 187 -4.38 -6.97 -9.14
CA THR A 187 -4.09 -6.01 -8.07
C THR A 187 -4.65 -6.51 -6.73
N PRO A 188 -3.97 -6.27 -5.60
CA PRO A 188 -4.43 -6.72 -4.29
C PRO A 188 -5.63 -5.91 -3.73
N VAL A 189 -6.17 -4.97 -4.51
CA VAL A 189 -7.17 -3.98 -4.06
C VAL A 189 -8.55 -4.32 -4.63
N ARG A 190 -9.56 -4.35 -3.76
CA ARG A 190 -10.96 -4.60 -4.15
C ARG A 190 -11.54 -3.41 -4.94
N PRO A 191 -12.50 -3.63 -5.86
CA PRO A 191 -13.07 -2.56 -6.69
C PRO A 191 -13.61 -1.34 -5.93
N ALA A 192 -14.38 -1.59 -4.86
CA ALA A 192 -14.94 -0.52 -4.02
C ALA A 192 -13.85 0.34 -3.33
N LEU A 193 -12.70 -0.26 -3.02
CA LEU A 193 -11.60 0.47 -2.42
C LEU A 193 -10.77 1.20 -3.48
N ALA A 194 -10.59 0.61 -4.66
CA ALA A 194 -9.97 1.26 -5.81
C ALA A 194 -10.70 2.54 -6.23
N SER A 195 -12.04 2.54 -6.20
CA SER A 195 -12.85 3.74 -6.49
C SER A 195 -12.68 4.82 -5.43
N TRP A 196 -12.49 4.42 -4.17
CA TRP A 196 -12.26 5.32 -3.05
C TRP A 196 -10.86 5.98 -3.09
N PHE A 197 -9.82 5.25 -3.48
CA PHE A 197 -8.48 5.82 -3.65
C PHE A 197 -8.43 6.85 -4.79
N ASP A 198 -7.47 7.79 -4.68
CA ASP A 198 -6.94 8.48 -5.86
C ASP A 198 -5.73 7.70 -6.42
N GLU A 199 -5.16 8.13 -7.53
CA GLU A 199 -4.06 7.39 -8.18
C GLU A 199 -2.84 7.17 -7.27
N GLY A 200 -2.47 8.20 -6.50
CA GLY A 200 -1.31 8.18 -5.62
C GLY A 200 -1.44 7.17 -4.48
N SER A 201 -2.57 7.22 -3.80
CA SER A 201 -2.89 6.33 -2.67
C SER A 201 -3.19 4.91 -3.13
N PHE A 202 -3.83 4.73 -4.28
CA PHE A 202 -4.03 3.42 -4.90
C PHE A 202 -2.68 2.74 -5.15
N ALA A 203 -1.76 3.43 -5.82
CA ALA A 203 -0.45 2.89 -6.16
C ALA A 203 0.37 2.49 -4.93
N ARG A 204 0.44 3.37 -3.92
CA ARG A 204 1.17 3.07 -2.68
C ARG A 204 0.53 1.94 -1.89
N HIS A 205 -0.80 1.88 -1.85
CA HIS A 205 -1.50 0.79 -1.18
C HIS A 205 -1.24 -0.55 -1.88
N CYS A 206 -1.26 -0.61 -3.22
CA CYS A 206 -0.88 -1.82 -3.94
C CYS A 206 0.52 -2.33 -3.56
N PHE A 207 1.50 -1.45 -3.41
CA PHE A 207 2.84 -1.86 -2.95
C PHE A 207 2.88 -2.27 -1.48
N ALA A 208 2.14 -1.58 -0.61
CA ALA A 208 2.10 -1.87 0.82
C ALA A 208 1.36 -3.18 1.16
N SER A 209 0.49 -3.65 0.26
CA SER A 209 -0.22 -4.93 0.40
C SER A 209 0.60 -6.14 -0.05
N LEU A 210 1.79 -5.94 -0.62
CA LEU A 210 2.67 -7.00 -1.08
C LEU A 210 3.87 -7.14 -0.13
N PRO A 211 4.49 -8.32 -0.07
CA PRO A 211 5.66 -8.52 0.80
C PRO A 211 6.84 -7.63 0.41
N ASP A 212 7.76 -7.44 1.35
CA ASP A 212 9.00 -6.71 1.11
C ASP A 212 9.84 -7.41 0.02
N LEU A 213 10.32 -6.63 -0.94
CA LEU A 213 11.07 -7.16 -2.09
C LEU A 213 12.37 -7.85 -1.66
N ASP A 214 13.06 -7.32 -0.66
CA ASP A 214 14.34 -7.88 -0.22
C ASP A 214 14.12 -9.22 0.48
N ILE A 215 13.02 -9.35 1.22
CA ILE A 215 12.60 -10.62 1.85
C ILE A 215 12.26 -11.65 0.76
N VAL A 216 11.39 -11.29 -0.18
CA VAL A 216 10.98 -12.20 -1.27
C VAL A 216 12.18 -12.63 -2.12
N ALA A 217 13.09 -11.71 -2.42
CA ALA A 217 14.28 -12.02 -3.21
C ALA A 217 15.23 -12.98 -2.48
N ALA A 218 15.40 -12.83 -1.16
CA ALA A 218 16.22 -13.73 -0.36
C ALA A 218 15.64 -15.16 -0.35
N ASP A 219 14.34 -15.28 -0.05
CA ASP A 219 13.65 -16.57 -0.01
C ASP A 219 13.67 -17.28 -1.37
N LEU A 220 13.38 -16.55 -2.45
CA LEU A 220 13.40 -17.12 -3.80
C LEU A 220 14.80 -17.55 -4.25
N HIS A 221 15.84 -16.82 -3.85
CA HIS A 221 17.21 -17.21 -4.15
C HIS A 221 17.58 -18.53 -3.47
N GLU A 222 17.15 -18.73 -2.23
CA GLU A 222 17.37 -19.97 -1.49
C GLU A 222 16.56 -21.14 -2.10
N LEU A 223 15.27 -20.94 -2.33
CA LEU A 223 14.35 -22.01 -2.75
C LEU A 223 14.57 -22.48 -4.20
N LEU A 224 14.85 -21.58 -5.14
CA LEU A 224 15.02 -21.92 -6.56
C LEU A 224 16.45 -22.35 -6.92
N GLY A 225 17.41 -22.09 -6.04
CA GLY A 225 18.83 -22.20 -6.31
C GLY A 225 19.33 -21.24 -7.42
N PRO A 226 20.65 -21.26 -7.73
CA PRO A 226 21.28 -20.25 -8.58
C PRO A 226 20.72 -20.17 -10.01
N SER A 227 20.38 -21.32 -10.60
CA SER A 227 19.90 -21.40 -12.00
C SER A 227 18.45 -20.96 -12.14
N GLY A 228 17.58 -21.34 -11.19
CA GLY A 228 16.18 -20.92 -11.17
C GLY A 228 16.06 -19.43 -10.88
N TRP A 229 16.79 -18.94 -9.87
CA TRP A 229 16.83 -17.53 -9.53
C TRP A 229 17.31 -16.65 -10.68
N ARG A 230 18.36 -17.06 -11.41
CA ARG A 230 18.85 -16.31 -12.58
C ARG A 230 17.77 -16.13 -13.64
N ARG A 231 16.93 -17.15 -13.88
CA ARG A 231 15.81 -17.05 -14.83
C ARG A 231 14.76 -16.06 -14.35
N VAL A 232 14.39 -16.09 -13.08
CA VAL A 232 13.45 -15.12 -12.49
C VAL A 232 14.01 -13.70 -12.62
N LEU A 233 15.28 -13.49 -12.27
CA LEU A 233 15.96 -12.20 -12.39
C LEU A 233 15.97 -11.66 -13.83
N SER A 234 16.18 -12.52 -14.83
CA SER A 234 16.11 -12.15 -16.26
C SER A 234 14.69 -11.77 -16.70
N GLY A 235 13.66 -12.25 -16.00
CA GLY A 235 12.26 -11.94 -16.27
C GLY A 235 11.77 -10.62 -15.67
N LEU A 236 12.54 -10.00 -14.77
CA LEU A 236 12.18 -8.74 -14.14
C LEU A 236 12.40 -7.56 -15.08
N ALA A 237 11.36 -6.75 -15.28
CA ALA A 237 11.52 -5.44 -15.89
C ALA A 237 12.38 -4.54 -14.98
N ARG A 238 13.36 -3.85 -15.56
CA ARG A 238 14.25 -2.91 -14.84
C ARG A 238 14.22 -1.54 -15.55
N PRO A 239 14.84 -0.47 -15.03
CA PRO A 239 15.11 0.74 -15.80
C PRO A 239 15.91 0.46 -17.08
#